data_AF-A0A1Z3ML00-F1
#
_entry.id   AF-A0A1Z3ML00-F1
#
_cell.length_a   1.000
_cell.length_b   1.000
_cell.length_c   1.000
_cell.angle_alpha   90.00
_cell.angle_beta   90.00
_cell.angle_gamma   90.00
#
_symmetry.space_group_name_H-M   'P 1'
#
loop_
_entity.id
_entity.type
_entity.pdbx_description
1 polymer ?
#
loop_
_entity_poly.entity_id
_entity_poly.type
_entity_poly.pdbx_seq_one_letter_code
_entity_poly.pdbx_strand_id
1 'polypeptide(L)' 'MNQLNVIKTSDYVGFGQIQDALNHQAIHGGWVFESDCGSLNVCFNTTFTPTKIITHPVTRGVSGRLL' A
#
# COMPACT_ATOMS: atom_id res chain seq x y z
N MET A 1 -7.76 12.54 -17.99
CA MET A 1 -7.13 11.95 -16.79
C MET A 1 -6.19 10.85 -17.29
N ASN A 2 -4.89 11.13 -17.35
CA ASN A 2 -3.90 10.17 -17.85
C ASN A 2 -3.68 9.09 -16.80
N GLN A 3 -4.24 7.90 -17.02
CA GLN A 3 -3.90 6.72 -16.24
C GLN A 3 -2.49 6.28 -16.62
N LEU A 4 -1.51 6.65 -15.77
CA LEU A 4 -0.19 6.05 -15.77
C LEU A 4 -0.35 4.55 -15.49
N ASN A 5 0.31 3.71 -16.30
CA ASN A 5 0.26 2.24 -16.25
C ASN A 5 0.24 1.69 -14.83
N VAL A 6 -0.96 1.43 -14.30
CA VAL A 6 -1.14 0.70 -13.05
C VAL A 6 -0.80 -0.74 -13.38
N ILE A 7 0.35 -1.22 -12.89
CA ILE A 7 0.57 -2.66 -12.75
C ILE A 7 -0.52 -3.13 -11.79
N LYS A 8 -1.64 -3.57 -12.35
CA LYS A 8 -2.80 -4.09 -11.64
C LYS A 8 -2.50 -5.53 -11.25
N THR A 9 -1.50 -5.72 -10.40
CA THR A 9 -1.49 -6.91 -9.54
C THR A 9 -2.63 -6.70 -8.57
N SER A 10 -3.61 -7.60 -8.53
CA SER A 10 -4.84 -7.54 -7.72
C SER A 10 -4.60 -7.51 -6.19
N ASP A 11 -3.38 -7.22 -5.77
CA ASP A 11 -2.77 -7.54 -4.50
C ASP A 11 -2.51 -6.29 -3.66
N TYR A 12 -2.12 -5.18 -4.30
CA TYR A 12 -1.86 -3.91 -3.62
C TYR A 12 -1.96 -2.70 -4.56
N VAL A 13 -2.15 -1.51 -3.98
CA VAL A 13 -2.22 -0.22 -4.69
C VAL A 13 -1.30 0.78 -3.98
N GLY A 14 -0.47 1.48 -4.76
CA GLY A 14 0.43 2.53 -4.26
C GLY A 14 -0.20 3.93 -4.35
N PHE A 15 0.10 4.77 -3.37
CA PHE A 15 -0.42 6.12 -3.20
C PHE A 15 0.70 7.10 -2.82
N GLY A 16 0.62 8.32 -3.34
CA GLY A 16 1.54 9.40 -2.99
C GLY A 16 1.22 10.09 -1.67
N GLN A 17 -0.03 9.98 -1.19
CA GLN A 17 -0.48 10.55 0.08
C GLN A 17 -1.10 9.45 0.94
N ILE A 18 -0.83 9.49 2.25
CA ILE A 18 -1.37 8.50 3.19
C ILE A 18 -2.90 8.55 3.23
N GLN A 19 -3.48 9.75 3.12
CA GLN A 19 -4.93 9.92 3.14
C GLN A 19 -5.63 9.19 1.99
N ASP A 20 -5.02 9.13 0.80
CA ASP A 20 -5.58 8.41 -0.33
C ASP A 20 -5.56 6.89 -0.10
N ALA A 21 -4.50 6.38 0.53
CA ALA A 21 -4.40 4.97 0.91
C ALA A 21 -5.44 4.59 1.97
N LEU A 22 -5.64 5.44 2.98
CA LEU A 22 -6.66 5.25 4.02
C LEU A 22 -8.09 5.33 3.44
N ASN A 23 -8.36 6.26 2.52
CA ASN A 23 -9.65 6.34 1.84
C ASN A 23 -9.91 5.07 1.01
N HIS A 24 -8.89 4.54 0.33
CA HIS A 24 -9.00 3.28 -0.40
C HIS A 24 -9.23 2.09 0.54
N GLN A 25 -8.52 2.02 1.66
CA GLN A 25 -8.71 1.00 2.70
C GLN A 25 -10.12 1.06 3.29
N ALA A 26 -10.68 2.26 3.53
CA ALA A 26 -12.03 2.41 4.07
C ALA A 26 -13.11 1.84 3.14
N ILE A 27 -12.88 1.87 1.83
CA ILE A 27 -13.82 1.38 0.81
C ILE A 27 -13.61 -0.13 0.54
N HIS A 28 -12.36 -0.58 0.46
CA HIS A 28 -12.01 -1.92 -0.02
C HIS A 28 -11.51 -2.88 1.07
N GLY A 29 -11.29 -2.37 2.28
CA GLY A 29 -10.61 -3.09 3.37
C GLY A 29 -9.12 -3.27 3.12
N GLY A 30 -8.49 -4.10 3.96
CA GLY A 30 -7.09 -4.47 3.84
C GLY A 30 -6.19 -3.69 4.81
N TRP A 31 -4.92 -3.57 4.44
CA TRP A 31 -3.86 -3.05 5.31
C TRP A 31 -3.10 -1.93 4.62
N VAL A 32 -2.80 -0.86 5.35
CA VAL A 32 -2.02 0.26 4.80
C VAL A 32 -0.61 0.22 5.36
N PHE A 33 0.37 0.18 4.48
CA PHE A 33 1.76 0.42 4.83
C PHE A 33 2.08 1.90 4.58
N GLU A 34 2.36 2.63 5.65
CA GLU A 34 2.83 4.02 5.61
C GLU A 34 4.35 4.02 5.68
N SER A 35 5.00 4.58 4.66
CA SER A 35 6.46 4.73 4.64
C SER A 35 6.90 5.96 5.43
N ASP A 36 7.92 5.79 6.28
CA ASP A 36 8.48 6.88 7.10
C ASP A 36 9.13 7.98 6.26
N CYS A 37 9.64 7.64 5.07
CA CYS A 37 10.25 8.62 4.17
C CYS A 37 9.22 9.33 3.26
N GLY A 38 7.92 9.06 3.44
CA GLY A 38 6.83 9.71 2.71
C GLY A 38 6.81 9.44 1.20
N SER A 39 7.65 8.51 0.74
CA SER A 39 7.89 8.28 -0.69
C SER A 39 6.87 7.31 -1.32
N LEU A 40 6.27 6.43 -0.52
CA LEU A 40 5.34 5.42 -1.00
C LEU A 40 4.41 4.93 0.12
N ASN A 41 3.11 5.15 -0.02
CA ASN A 41 2.09 4.54 0.83
C ASN A 41 1.40 3.43 0.05
N VAL A 42 1.17 2.27 0.67
CA VAL A 42 0.63 1.10 -0.06
C VAL A 42 -0.56 0.53 0.67
N CYS A 43 -1.70 0.36 0.00
CA CYS A 43 -2.82 -0.41 0.51
C CYS A 43 -2.77 -1.83 -0.07
N PHE A 44 -2.60 -2.83 0.77
CA PHE A 44 -2.69 -4.24 0.42
C PHE A 44 -4.13 -4.73 0.58
N ASN A 45 -4.54 -5.69 -0.26
CA ASN A 45 -5.87 -6.29 -0.13
C ASN A 45 -5.98 -7.17 1.16
N THR A 46 -7.19 -7.62 1.47
CA THR A 46 -7.50 -8.40 2.68
C THR A 46 -6.90 -9.81 2.72
N THR A 47 -6.36 -10.31 1.60
CA THR A 47 -5.71 -11.64 1.54
C THR A 47 -4.28 -11.63 2.10
N PHE A 48 -3.70 -10.44 2.27
CA PHE A 48 -2.38 -10.27 2.87
C PHE A 48 -2.44 -10.28 4.40
N THR A 49 -1.43 -10.91 5.00
CA THR A 49 -1.19 -10.86 6.44
C THR A 49 -0.04 -9.90 6.74
N PRO A 50 0.04 -9.31 7.95
CA PRO A 50 1.12 -8.39 8.31
C PRO A 50 2.53 -8.95 8.00
N THR A 51 2.78 -10.23 8.28
CA THR A 51 4.07 -10.89 8.00
C THR A 51 4.37 -10.95 6.49
N LYS A 52 3.36 -11.23 5.65
CA LYS A 52 3.52 -11.23 4.18
C LYS A 52 3.73 -9.81 3.64
N ILE A 53 3.12 -8.82 4.27
CA ILE A 53 3.26 -7.41 3.89
C ILE A 53 4.68 -6.94 4.16
N ILE A 54 5.21 -7.17 5.36
CA ILE A 54 6.57 -6.71 5.75
C ILE A 54 7.65 -7.33 4.86
N THR A 55 7.45 -8.57 4.39
CA THR A 55 8.36 -9.28 3.49
C THR A 55 8.11 -9.02 2.01
N HIS A 56 7.08 -8.23 1.66
CA HIS A 56 6.73 -7.95 0.27
C HIS A 56 7.82 -7.10 -0.41
N PRO A 57 8.17 -7.36 -1.68
CA PRO A 57 9.18 -6.58 -2.39
C PRO A 57 8.93 -5.06 -2.39
N VAL A 58 7.66 -4.64 -2.34
CA VAL A 58 7.25 -3.22 -2.34
C VAL A 58 7.59 -2.49 -1.03
N THR A 59 7.72 -3.20 0.10
CA THR A 59 8.12 -2.65 1.41
C THR A 59 9.57 -2.96 1.73
N ARG A 60 10.26 -3.72 0.87
CA ARG A 60 11.62 -4.18 1.12
C ARG A 60 12.60 -3.01 1.15
N GLY A 61 13.30 -2.84 2.26
CA GLY A 61 14.26 -1.75 2.44
C GLY A 61 13.59 -0.39 2.69
N VAL A 62 12.28 -0.38 2.92
CA VAL A 62 11.52 0.82 3.28
C VAL A 62 11.13 0.72 4.75
N SER A 63 11.57 1.68 5.57
CA SER A 63 11.06 1.83 6.93
C SER A 63 9.64 2.40 6.90
N GLY A 64 8.81 1.94 7.82
CA GLY A 64 7.41 2.34 7.90
C GLY A 64 6.64 1.57 8.95
N ARG A 65 5.34 1.85 9.01
CA ARG A 65 4.40 1.17 9.91
C ARG A 65 3.19 0.64 9.14
N LEU A 66 2.59 -0.40 9.71
CA LEU A 66 1.35 -0.97 9.21
C LEU A 66 0.17 -0.39 10.00
N LEU A 67 -0.84 0.08 9.27
CA LEU A 67 -2.09 0.64 9.75
C LEU A 67 -3.26 -0.26 9.34
#